data_AF-K1SX60-F1
#
_entry.id   AF-K1SX60-F1
#
_cell.length_a   1.000
_cell.length_b   1.000
_cell.length_c   1.000
_cell.angle_alpha   90.00
_cell.angle_beta   90.00
_cell.angle_gamma   90.00
#
_symmetry.space_group_name_H-M   'P 1'
#
loop_
_entity.id
_entity.type
_entity.pdbx_description
1 polymer ?
#
loop_
_entity_poly.entity_id
_entity_poly.type
_entity_poly.pdbx_seq_one_letter_code
_entity_poly.pdbx_strand_id
1 'polypeptide(L)' 'MVREEFKEFVAQGIIQGGMIPKLENSFSAIDAGVSQVVITLASAINEGSGTV' A
#
# COMPACT_ATOMS: atom_id res chain seq x y z
N MET A 1 1.67 2.72 6.93
CA MET A 1 0.22 2.93 7.19
C MET A 1 -0.33 1.83 8.10
N VAL A 2 -1.29 2.14 8.99
CA VAL A 2 -2.00 1.12 9.79
C VAL A 2 -3.40 0.80 9.24
N ARG A 3 -3.98 -0.36 9.56
CA ARG A 3 -5.26 -0.83 8.97
C ARG A 3 -6.45 0.11 9.23
N GLU A 4 -6.48 0.79 10.37
CA GLU A 4 -7.55 1.75 10.67
C GLU A 4 -7.42 3.02 9.81
N GLU A 5 -6.19 3.53 9.65
CA GLU A 5 -5.89 4.65 8.76
C GLU A 5 -6.27 4.33 7.30
N PHE A 6 -6.02 3.10 6.84
CA PHE A 6 -6.47 2.63 5.54
C PHE A 6 -8.00 2.73 5.38
N LYS A 7 -8.77 2.24 6.35
CA LYS A 7 -10.25 2.28 6.28
C LYS A 7 -10.76 3.72 6.26
N GLU A 8 -10.15 4.59 7.06
CA GLU A 8 -10.50 6.00 7.11
C GLU A 8 -10.22 6.70 5.77
N PHE A 9 -9.05 6.45 5.16
CA PHE A 9 -8.72 7.00 3.84
C PHE A 9 -9.57 6.44 2.70
N VAL A 10 -10.05 5.20 2.80
CA VAL A 10 -11.06 4.66 1.87
C VAL A 10 -12.40 5.38 2.05
N ALA A 11 -12.85 5.57 3.29
CA ALA A 11 -14.10 6.28 3.59
C ALA A 11 -14.08 7.75 3.14
N GLN A 12 -12.92 8.41 3.23
CA GLN A 12 -12.69 9.77 2.75
C GLN A 12 -12.51 9.85 1.21
N GLY A 13 -12.42 8.72 0.52
CA GLY A 13 -12.15 8.68 -0.92
C GLY A 13 -10.74 9.11 -1.30
N ILE A 14 -9.77 9.07 -0.39
CA ILE A 14 -8.36 9.31 -0.72
C ILE A 14 -7.79 8.07 -1.41
N ILE A 15 -8.11 6.89 -0.89
CA ILE A 15 -7.74 5.59 -1.47
C ILE A 15 -8.94 5.04 -2.22
N GLN A 16 -8.78 4.86 -3.52
CA GLN A 16 -9.88 4.44 -4.40
C GLN A 16 -9.41 3.47 -5.49
N GLY A 17 -10.37 2.80 -6.10
CA GLY A 17 -10.17 1.97 -7.29
C GLY A 17 -9.07 0.93 -7.10
N GLY A 18 -8.17 0.84 -8.08
CA GLY A 18 -7.08 -0.15 -8.07
C GLY A 18 -6.07 -0.02 -6.93
N MET A 19 -6.11 1.05 -6.13
CA MET A 19 -5.22 1.19 -4.97
C MET A 19 -5.67 0.35 -3.77
N ILE A 20 -6.98 0.11 -3.62
CA ILE A 20 -7.54 -0.75 -2.57
C ILE A 20 -6.93 -2.16 -2.63
N PRO A 21 -7.03 -2.91 -3.76
CA PRO A 21 -6.48 -4.26 -3.81
C PRO A 21 -4.94 -4.30 -3.74
N LYS A 22 -4.24 -3.21 -4.08
CA LYS A 22 -2.78 -3.11 -3.92
C LYS A 22 -2.38 -3.08 -2.44
N LEU A 23 -3.08 -2.29 -1.63
CA LEU A 23 -2.82 -2.20 -0.20
C LEU A 23 -3.28 -3.46 0.54
N GLU A 24 -4.40 -4.06 0.16
CA GLU A 24 -4.83 -5.36 0.73
C GLU A 24 -3.82 -6.48 0.46
N ASN A 25 -3.26 -6.53 -0.76
CA ASN A 25 -2.19 -7.47 -1.08
C ASN A 25 -0.91 -7.19 -0.28
N SER A 26 -0.55 -5.91 -0.12
CA SER A 26 0.58 -5.48 0.71
C SER A 26 0.44 -5.96 2.16
N PHE A 27 -0.73 -5.71 2.79
CA PHE A 27 -0.99 -6.19 4.15
C PHE A 27 -0.89 -7.71 4.26
N SER A 28 -1.45 -8.44 3.28
CA SER A 28 -1.38 -9.90 3.26
C SER A 28 0.06 -10.42 3.14
N ALA A 29 0.91 -9.74 2.37
CA ALA A 29 2.32 -10.10 2.24
C ALA A 29 3.09 -9.88 3.55
N ILE A 30 2.84 -8.76 4.24
CA ILE A 30 3.43 -8.49 5.55
C ILE A 30 2.98 -9.53 6.59
N ASP A 31 1.69 -9.85 6.64
CA ASP A 31 1.16 -10.90 7.51
C ASP A 31 1.78 -12.27 7.23
N ALA A 32 2.16 -12.54 5.97
CA ALA A 32 2.85 -13.75 5.55
C ALA A 32 4.37 -13.75 5.84
N GLY A 33 4.90 -12.69 6.45
CA GLY A 33 6.30 -12.59 6.87
C GLY A 33 7.21 -11.82 5.93
N VAL A 34 6.67 -11.13 4.92
CA VAL A 34 7.46 -10.17 4.12
C VAL A 34 7.88 -9.00 5.01
N SER A 35 9.15 -8.61 4.95
CA SER A 35 9.69 -7.56 5.82
C SER A 35 9.23 -6.15 5.43
N GLN A 36 9.04 -5.90 4.13
CA GLN A 36 8.62 -4.62 3.60
C GLN A 36 8.01 -4.78 2.20
N VAL A 37 6.98 -3.98 1.93
CA VAL A 37 6.41 -3.83 0.59
C VAL A 37 6.49 -2.36 0.21
N VAL A 38 6.92 -2.07 -1.02
CA VAL A 38 6.96 -0.70 -1.55
C VAL A 38 6.08 -0.63 -2.78
N ILE A 39 5.05 0.21 -2.74
CA ILE A 39 4.20 0.50 -3.91
C ILE A 39 4.75 1.77 -4.56
N THR A 40 5.31 1.64 -5.77
CA THR A 40 5.94 2.74 -6.50
C THR A 40 5.61 2.72 -7.99
N LEU A 41 6.00 3.79 -8.69
CA LEU A 41 5.94 3.86 -10.14
C LEU A 41 7.02 2.97 -10.75
N ALA A 42 6.72 2.33 -11.87
CA ALA A 42 7.69 1.46 -12.56
C ALA A 42 8.97 2.21 -12.97
N SER A 43 8.85 3.48 -13.31
CA SER A 43 9.99 4.35 -13.63
C SER A 43 10.86 4.70 -12.41
N ALA A 44 10.35 4.54 -11.19
CA ALA A 44 11.01 4.92 -9.94
C ALA A 44 11.52 3.69 -9.15
N ILE A 45 11.54 2.52 -9.77
CA ILE A 45 12.11 1.30 -9.18
C ILE A 45 13.58 1.57 -8.83
N ASN A 46 13.99 1.18 -7.62
CA ASN A 46 15.32 1.41 -7.02
C ASN A 46 15.66 2.85 -6.62
N GLU A 47 14.72 3.80 -6.71
CA GLU A 47 14.96 5.18 -6.28
C GLU A 47 14.61 5.41 -4.79
N GLY A 48 14.08 4.39 -4.10
CA GLY A 48 13.68 4.49 -2.69
C GLY A 48 12.43 5.37 -2.46
N SER A 49 11.70 5.71 -3.53
CA SER A 49 10.45 6.47 -3.47
C SER A 49 9.25 5.55 -3.59
N GLY A 50 8.14 5.89 -2.93
CA GLY A 50 6.91 5.12 -2.97
C GLY A 50 6.13 5.17 -1.67
N THR A 51 5.04 4.39 -1.63
CA THR A 51 4.27 4.16 -0.40
C THR A 51 4.86 2.96 0.35
N VAL A 52 5.06 3.13 1.67
CA VAL A 52 5.61 2.15 2.60
C VAL A 52 4.63 1.88 3.74
#